data_AF-A0A4V1M6L1-F1
#
_entry.id   AF-A0A4V1M6L1-F1
#
_cell.length_a   1.000
_cell.length_b   1.000
_cell.length_c   1.000
_cell.angle_alpha   90.00
_cell.angle_beta   90.00
_cell.angle_gamma   90.00
#
_symmetry.space_group_name_H-M   'P 1'
#
loop_
_entity.id
_entity.type
_entity.pdbx_description
1 polymer ?
#
loop_
_entity_poly.entity_id
_entity_poly.type
_entity_poly.pdbx_seq_one_letter_code
_entity_poly.pdbx_strand_id
1 'polypeptide(L)'
;MSAPATAHADAGHHEPSKFHVYIQIAMILSVITGIEVVLIYMPLATWLIVTSLCVLSAVKFLFVIFYFMHLRWDKAFCTVLFFIGLILAGGTMWALLHLFGAEASVPLSATPALLLF
;
A
#
# COMPACT_ATOMS: atom_id res chain seq x y z
N MET A 1 -23.54 -40.63 40.07
CA MET A 1 -23.70 -40.95 38.64
C MET A 1 -23.14 -39.77 37.86
N SER A 2 -21.87 -39.86 37.46
CA SER A 2 -21.17 -38.77 36.77
C SER A 2 -21.43 -38.89 35.28
N ALA A 3 -22.18 -37.95 34.70
CA ALA A 3 -22.33 -37.86 33.25
C ALA A 3 -21.00 -37.38 32.64
N PRO A 4 -20.53 -37.99 31.53
CA PRO A 4 -19.33 -37.51 30.86
C PRO A 4 -19.66 -36.16 30.21
N ALA A 5 -18.86 -35.15 30.52
CA ALA A 5 -18.81 -33.95 29.70
C ALA A 5 -18.32 -34.39 28.31
N THR A 6 -19.23 -34.48 27.34
CA THR A 6 -18.88 -34.54 25.93
C THR A 6 -18.25 -33.20 25.56
N ALA A 7 -16.94 -33.10 25.78
CA ALA A 7 -16.09 -32.15 25.10
C ALA A 7 -16.29 -32.38 23.61
N HIS A 8 -17.10 -31.52 22.99
CA HIS A 8 -17.09 -31.37 21.54
C HIS A 8 -15.78 -30.68 21.20
N ALA A 9 -14.72 -31.48 21.12
CA ALA A 9 -13.54 -31.15 20.35
C ALA A 9 -14.00 -31.14 18.88
N ASP A 10 -14.45 -29.97 18.43
CA ASP A 10 -14.67 -29.68 17.01
C ASP A 10 -13.30 -29.57 16.32
N ALA A 11 -12.65 -30.71 16.20
CA ALA A 11 -11.45 -30.89 15.41
C ALA A 11 -11.86 -31.09 13.96
N GLY A 12 -11.82 -29.98 13.22
CA GLY A 12 -11.30 -29.92 11.86
C GLY A 12 -12.20 -30.49 10.76
N HIS A 13 -12.86 -29.60 10.02
CA HIS A 13 -13.14 -29.82 8.60
C HIS A 13 -12.86 -28.54 7.78
N HIS A 14 -11.79 -28.61 6.97
CA HIS A 14 -11.61 -27.93 5.68
C HIS A 14 -11.44 -26.38 5.63
N GLU A 15 -10.20 -25.88 5.78
CA GLU A 15 -9.62 -24.85 4.86
C GLU A 15 -8.08 -24.60 4.96
N PRO A 16 -7.20 -25.62 5.16
CA PRO A 16 -5.76 -25.38 5.35
C PRO A 16 -5.00 -24.84 4.11
N SER A 17 -5.56 -24.95 2.90
CA SER A 17 -4.86 -24.61 1.66
C SER A 17 -4.67 -23.09 1.47
N LYS A 18 -5.71 -22.28 1.71
CA LYS A 18 -5.64 -20.82 1.47
C LYS A 18 -4.76 -20.13 2.50
N PHE A 19 -4.83 -20.56 3.76
CA PHE A 19 -4.01 -20.02 4.85
C PHE A 19 -2.51 -20.21 4.61
N HIS A 20 -2.11 -21.37 4.11
CA HIS A 20 -0.71 -21.64 3.78
C HIS A 20 -0.20 -20.72 2.66
N VAL A 21 -1.04 -20.44 1.66
CA VAL A 21 -0.71 -19.51 0.56
C VAL A 21 -0.51 -18.08 1.09
N TYR A 22 -1.36 -17.60 1.99
CA TYR A 22 -1.18 -16.26 2.58
C TYR A 22 0.11 -16.14 3.39
N ILE A 23 0.45 -17.16 4.18
CA ILE A 23 1.71 -17.18 4.93
C ILE A 23 2.91 -17.21 3.99
N GLN A 24 2.88 -18.03 2.95
CA GLN A 24 3.97 -18.11 1.97
C GLN A 24 4.22 -16.76 1.29
N ILE A 25 3.13 -16.07 0.93
CA ILE A 25 3.18 -14.74 0.36
C ILE A 25 3.74 -13.73 1.38
N ALA A 26 3.27 -13.76 2.63
CA ALA A 26 3.79 -12.89 3.70
C ALA A 26 5.31 -12.99 3.82
N MET A 27 5.83 -14.23 3.79
CA MET A 27 7.25 -14.51 3.86
C MET A 27 8.00 -13.93 2.67
N ILE A 28 7.47 -14.06 1.46
CA ILE A 28 8.07 -13.46 0.26
C ILE A 28 8.11 -11.93 0.37
N LEU A 29 7.02 -11.27 0.78
CA LEU A 29 7.02 -9.81 0.95
C LEU A 29 8.00 -9.35 2.02
N SER A 30 8.12 -10.11 3.12
CA SER A 30 9.09 -9.85 4.18
C SER A 30 10.52 -9.91 3.65
N VAL A 31 10.86 -10.96 2.88
CA VAL A 31 12.17 -11.09 2.24
C VAL A 31 12.46 -9.94 1.28
N ILE A 32 11.48 -9.55 0.44
CA ILE A 32 11.62 -8.41 -0.47
C ILE A 32 11.89 -7.11 0.32
N THR A 33 11.25 -6.94 1.48
CA THR A 33 11.49 -5.77 2.35
C THR A 33 12.88 -5.81 2.98
N GLY A 34 13.34 -6.99 3.40
CA GLY A 34 14.72 -7.17 3.88
C GLY A 34 15.75 -6.81 2.81
N ILE A 35 15.54 -7.25 1.56
CA ILE A 35 16.41 -6.91 0.43
C ILE A 35 16.38 -5.41 0.14
N GLU A 36 15.21 -4.76 0.21
CA GLU A 36 15.07 -3.32 0.03
C GLU A 36 15.92 -2.53 1.04
N VAL A 37 15.87 -2.92 2.32
CA VAL A 37 16.70 -2.27 3.36
C VAL A 37 18.18 -2.43 3.04
N VAL A 38 18.63 -3.62 2.63
CA VAL A 38 20.02 -3.86 2.23
C VAL A 38 20.43 -3.02 1.02
N LEU A 39 19.56 -2.88 0.02
CA LEU A 39 19.81 -2.06 -1.17
C LEU A 39 20.00 -0.58 -0.82
N ILE A 40 19.27 -0.05 0.17
CA ILE A 40 19.45 1.33 0.64
C ILE A 40 20.82 1.55 1.28
N TYR A 41 21.36 0.53 1.96
CA TYR A 41 22.70 0.60 2.56
C TYR A 41 23.84 0.54 1.53
N MET A 42 23.58 0.12 0.30
CA MET A 42 24.58 0.10 -0.78
C MET A 42 24.71 1.51 -1.39
N PRO A 43 25.94 2.02 -1.61
CA PRO A 43 26.16 3.34 -2.23
C PRO A 43 25.94 3.30 -3.76
N LEU A 44 24.70 3.04 -4.18
CA LEU A 44 24.26 3.11 -5.57
C LEU A 44 23.89 4.54 -5.96
N ALA A 45 23.69 4.77 -7.25
CA ALA A 45 23.18 6.04 -7.75
C ALA A 45 21.82 6.38 -7.10
N THR A 46 21.69 7.56 -6.51
CA THR A 46 20.49 8.02 -5.77
C THR A 46 19.21 7.87 -6.59
N TRP A 47 19.26 8.17 -7.89
CA TRP A 47 18.10 8.04 -8.77
C TRP A 47 17.62 6.58 -8.85
N LEU A 48 18.56 5.63 -8.95
CA LEU A 48 18.24 4.20 -9.00
C LEU A 48 17.63 3.71 -7.68
N ILE A 49 18.11 4.21 -6.54
CA ILE A 49 17.57 3.89 -5.21
C ILE A 49 16.13 4.39 -5.10
N VAL A 50 15.88 5.67 -5.43
CA VAL A 50 14.54 6.27 -5.35
C VAL A 50 13.55 5.54 -6.27
N THR A 51 13.94 5.26 -7.52
CA THR A 51 13.08 4.51 -8.45
C THR A 51 12.81 3.10 -7.94
N SER A 52 13.82 2.40 -7.44
CA SER A 52 13.67 1.03 -6.93
C SER A 52 12.75 0.98 -5.71
N LEU A 53 12.88 1.93 -4.79
CA LEU A 53 12.03 2.06 -3.59
C LEU A 53 10.58 2.35 -3.98
N CYS A 54 10.35 3.29 -4.91
CA CYS A 54 9.01 3.57 -5.43
C CYS A 54 8.38 2.33 -6.07
N VAL A 55 9.12 1.62 -6.92
CA VAL A 55 8.63 0.41 -7.60
C VAL A 55 8.37 -0.71 -6.58
N LEU A 56 9.30 -0.97 -5.67
CA LEU A 56 9.17 -2.00 -4.64
C LEU A 56 8.01 -1.71 -3.69
N SER A 57 7.76 -0.44 -3.35
CA SER A 57 6.61 -0.02 -2.54
C SER A 57 5.30 -0.27 -3.28
N ALA A 58 5.19 0.14 -4.55
CA ALA A 58 4.01 -0.08 -5.37
C ALA A 58 3.72 -1.58 -5.56
N VAL A 59 4.75 -2.39 -5.83
CA VAL A 59 4.63 -3.84 -5.99
C VAL A 59 4.16 -4.50 -4.70
N LYS A 60 4.74 -4.15 -3.55
CA LYS A 60 4.31 -4.68 -2.25
C LYS A 60 2.86 -4.34 -1.97
N PHE A 61 2.49 -3.08 -2.16
CA PHE A 61 1.11 -2.61 -1.99
C PHE A 61 0.14 -3.41 -2.86
N LEU A 62 0.47 -3.60 -4.14
CA LEU A 62 -0.32 -4.37 -5.09
C LEU A 62 -0.46 -5.84 -4.65
N PHE A 63 0.63 -6.46 -4.23
CA PHE A 63 0.63 -7.84 -3.74
C PHE A 63 -0.25 -7.99 -2.48
N VAL A 64 -0.18 -7.02 -1.57
CA VAL A 64 -0.99 -7.02 -0.35
C VAL A 64 -2.48 -6.95 -0.68
N ILE A 65 -2.90 -6.03 -1.54
CA ILE A 65 -4.33 -5.91 -1.89
C ILE A 65 -4.84 -7.09 -2.71
N PHE A 66 -4.05 -7.63 -3.64
CA PHE A 66 -4.51 -8.75 -4.47
C PHE A 66 -4.66 -10.05 -3.68
N TYR A 67 -3.74 -10.30 -2.74
CA TYR A 67 -3.68 -11.56 -2.01
C TYR A 67 -4.23 -11.45 -0.58
N PHE A 68 -3.78 -10.51 0.24
CA PHE A 68 -4.26 -10.41 1.63
C PHE A 68 -5.65 -9.80 1.77
N MET A 69 -6.07 -8.91 0.87
CA MET A 69 -7.46 -8.41 0.87
C MET A 69 -8.42 -9.29 0.05
N HIS A 70 -8.05 -10.53 -0.27
CA HIS A 70 -8.92 -11.51 -0.94
C HIS A 70 -9.44 -11.14 -2.35
N LEU A 71 -9.00 -10.05 -2.98
CA LEU A 71 -9.48 -9.59 -4.29
C LEU A 71 -9.38 -10.66 -5.41
N ARG A 72 -8.43 -11.59 -5.33
CA ARG A 72 -8.30 -12.69 -6.29
C ARG A 72 -9.44 -13.73 -6.20
N TRP A 73 -10.05 -13.90 -5.04
CA TRP A 73 -11.15 -14.87 -4.81
C TRP A 73 -12.51 -14.21 -4.60
N ASP A 74 -12.53 -12.91 -4.32
CA ASP A 74 -13.75 -12.11 -4.23
C ASP A 74 -14.20 -11.60 -5.61
N LYS A 75 -15.41 -11.06 -5.71
CA LYS A 75 -15.94 -10.51 -6.97
C LYS A 75 -15.09 -9.32 -7.41
N ALA A 76 -14.79 -9.23 -8.71
CA ALA A 76 -14.04 -8.13 -9.32
C ALA A 76 -14.58 -6.71 -8.98
N PHE A 77 -15.82 -6.62 -8.49
CA PHE A 77 -16.43 -5.42 -7.94
C PHE A 77 -15.60 -4.77 -6.80
N CYS A 78 -15.09 -5.56 -5.84
CA CYS A 78 -14.23 -5.02 -4.77
C CYS A 78 -12.92 -4.43 -5.33
N THR A 79 -12.34 -5.07 -6.36
CA THR A 79 -11.14 -4.55 -7.04
C THR A 79 -11.44 -3.23 -7.74
N VAL A 80 -12.58 -3.13 -8.43
CA VAL A 80 -12.99 -1.90 -9.12
C VAL A 80 -13.20 -0.76 -8.13
N LEU A 81 -13.89 -1.00 -7.01
CA LEU A 81 -14.12 0.02 -5.98
C LEU A 81 -12.80 0.52 -5.37
N PHE A 82 -11.87 -0.40 -5.10
CA PHE A 82 -10.53 -0.05 -4.62
C PHE A 82 -9.75 0.79 -5.64
N PHE A 83 -9.77 0.41 -6.91
CA PHE A 83 -9.09 1.16 -7.98
C PHE A 83 -9.69 2.55 -8.17
N ILE A 84 -11.02 2.69 -8.09
CA ILE A 84 -11.67 4.00 -8.11
C ILE A 84 -11.16 4.83 -6.93
N GLY A 85 -11.11 4.27 -5.72
CA GLY A 85 -10.55 4.93 -4.54
C GLY A 85 -9.09 5.34 -4.71
N LEU A 86 -8.25 4.47 -5.29
CA LEU A 86 -6.83 4.74 -5.56
C LEU A 86 -6.66 5.88 -6.57
N ILE A 87 -7.47 5.90 -7.64
CA ILE A 87 -7.47 6.98 -8.64
C ILE A 87 -7.97 8.28 -8.01
N LEU A 88 -9.00 8.24 -7.18
CA LEU A 88 -9.54 9.42 -6.51
C LEU A 88 -8.53 10.00 -5.51
N ALA A 89 -7.88 9.15 -4.71
CA ALA A 89 -6.83 9.56 -3.78
C ALA A 89 -5.58 10.11 -4.52
N GLY A 90 -5.11 9.40 -5.54
CA GLY A 90 -3.98 9.86 -6.36
C GLY A 90 -4.30 11.15 -7.12
N GLY A 91 -5.50 11.25 -7.69
CA GLY A 91 -5.97 12.42 -8.42
C GLY A 91 -6.16 13.63 -7.52
N THR A 92 -6.72 13.46 -6.31
CA THR A 92 -6.83 14.54 -5.33
C THR A 92 -5.47 14.99 -4.82
N MET A 93 -4.54 14.06 -4.52
CA MET A 93 -3.18 14.40 -4.15
C MET A 93 -2.48 15.19 -5.27
N TRP A 94 -2.60 14.73 -6.51
CA TRP A 94 -2.05 15.42 -7.68
C TRP A 94 -2.66 16.83 -7.86
N ALA A 95 -3.97 16.95 -7.74
CA ALA A 95 -4.68 18.22 -7.84
C ALA A 95 -4.23 19.21 -6.75
N LEU A 96 -4.04 18.75 -5.51
CA LEU A 96 -3.52 19.57 -4.42
C LEU A 96 -2.09 20.04 -4.66
N LEU A 97 -1.22 19.15 -5.17
CA LEU A 97 0.15 19.52 -5.55
C LEU A 97 0.16 20.60 -6.64
N HIS A 98 -0.72 20.50 -7.64
CA HIS A 98 -0.87 21.53 -8.66
C HIS A 98 -1.48 22.82 -8.12
N LEU A 99 -2.42 22.75 -7.19
CA LEU A 99 -3.05 23.92 -6.58
C LEU A 99 -2.06 24.71 -5.72
N PHE A 100 -1.24 24.03 -4.91
CA PHE A 100 -0.21 24.67 -4.10
C PHE A 100 1.06 25.05 -4.88
N GLY A 101 1.30 24.40 -6.02
CA GLY A 101 2.35 24.80 -6.96
C GLY A 101 1.93 25.94 -7.89
N ALA A 102 0.66 26.33 -7.90
CA ALA A 102 0.17 27.43 -8.72
C ALA A 102 0.59 28.78 -8.13
N GLU A 103 1.04 29.67 -9.02
CA GLU A 103 1.65 30.98 -8.74
C GLU A 103 0.69 31.93 -7.98
N ALA A 104 -0.59 31.59 -7.94
CA ALA A 104 -1.64 32.28 -7.20
C ALA A 104 -1.55 32.16 -5.66
N SER A 105 -0.69 31.28 -5.13
CA SER A 105 -0.43 31.18 -3.68
C SER A 105 0.74 32.06 -3.19
N VAL A 106 1.36 32.85 -4.06
CA VAL A 106 2.38 33.83 -3.65
C VAL A 106 1.69 34.96 -2.88
N PRO A 107 2.04 35.21 -1.60
CA PRO A 107 1.44 36.29 -0.84
C PRO A 107 1.79 37.64 -1.46
N LEU A 108 0.79 38.52 -1.58
CA LEU A 108 0.91 39.90 -2.10
C LEU A 108 1.93 40.76 -1.33
N SER A 109 2.49 40.29 -0.22
CA SER A 109 3.56 40.94 0.55
C SER A 109 4.92 40.97 -0.18
N ALA A 110 5.08 40.24 -1.28
CA ALA A 110 6.30 40.25 -2.10
C ALA A 110 6.26 41.25 -3.28
N THR A 111 5.28 42.18 -3.32
CA THR A 111 5.19 43.21 -4.37
C THR A 111 5.86 44.52 -3.93
N PRO A 112 7.10 44.83 -4.33
CA PRO A 112 7.74 46.12 -4.05
C PRO A 112 7.06 47.33 -4.73
N ALA A 113 6.11 47.10 -5.65
CA ALA A 113 5.42 48.15 -6.40
C ALA A 113 4.25 48.82 -5.66
N LEU A 114 3.75 48.28 -4.55
CA LEU A 114 2.65 48.87 -3.76
C LEU A 114 3.16 49.78 -2.61
N LEU A 115 4.46 49.81 -2.32
CA LEU A 115 5.05 50.71 -1.33
C LEU A 115 5.47 52.09 -1.89
N LEU A 116 5.18 52.35 -3.17
CA LEU A 116 5.51 53.61 -3.86
C LEU A 116 4.29 54.42 -4.34
N PHE A 117 3.08 54.06 -3.92
CA PHE A 117 1.87 54.86 -4.10
C PHE A 117 1.19 55.14 -2.76
#